data_AF-A0A2G9TCN6-F1
#
_entry.id   AF-A0A2G9TCN6-F1
#
_cell.length_a   1.000
_cell.length_b   1.000
_cell.length_c   1.000
_cell.angle_alpha   90.00
_cell.angle_beta   90.00
_cell.angle_gamma   90.00
#
_symmetry.space_group_name_H-M   'P 1'
#
loop_
_entity.id
_entity.type
_entity.pdbx_description
1 polymer ?
#
loop_
_entity_poly.entity_id
_entity_poly.type
_entity_poly.pdbx_seq_one_letter_code
_entity_poly.pdbx_strand_id
1 'polypeptide(L)'
;NCYPQVEQFRSASGAIVDAFIRCKYSSYVANRWLAIRLEFIGNLVIFFAALFAVISKELGWVTSPGIIGVSISYALNITEVLNFAIRQISEIEANIVAVERIDEYTNTPTEAPWEIPEKRPAAGWPWLGGVNFVDYSTR
;
A
#
# COMPACT_ATOMS: atom_id res chain seq x y z
N ASN A 1 31.77 -20.26 -13.37
CA ASN A 1 32.55 -19.28 -12.57
C ASN A 1 33.69 -18.64 -13.37
N CYS A 2 33.43 -17.97 -14.51
CA CYS A 2 34.51 -17.47 -15.38
C CYS A 2 34.30 -16.03 -15.88
N TYR A 3 33.72 -15.15 -15.05
CA TYR A 3 33.48 -13.76 -15.41
C TYR A 3 33.60 -12.87 -14.16
N PRO A 4 34.50 -11.86 -14.14
CA PRO A 4 34.68 -10.96 -13.00
C PRO A 4 33.42 -10.11 -12.69
N GLN A 5 32.41 -10.13 -13.57
CA GLN A 5 31.13 -9.46 -13.35
C GLN A 5 30.25 -10.14 -12.28
N VAL A 6 30.51 -11.39 -11.87
CA VAL A 6 29.69 -12.07 -10.85
C VAL A 6 29.74 -11.33 -9.51
N GLU A 7 30.91 -10.85 -9.10
CA GLU A 7 31.05 -10.14 -7.83
C GLU A 7 30.39 -8.74 -7.90
N GLN A 8 30.49 -8.08 -9.06
CA GLN A 8 29.76 -6.83 -9.33
C GLN A 8 28.24 -7.03 -9.26
N PHE A 9 27.72 -8.08 -9.90
CA PHE A 9 26.30 -8.42 -9.86
C PHE A 9 25.83 -8.74 -8.44
N ARG A 10 26.65 -9.50 -7.70
CA ARG A 10 26.37 -9.83 -6.30
C ARG A 10 26.34 -8.58 -5.42
N SER A 11 27.29 -7.66 -5.59
CA SER A 11 27.32 -6.39 -4.87
C SER A 11 26.12 -5.49 -5.23
N ALA A 12 25.76 -5.41 -6.51
CA ALA A 12 24.61 -4.64 -6.96
C ALA A 12 23.29 -5.21 -6.41
N SER A 13 23.13 -6.54 -6.47
CA SER A 13 21.99 -7.24 -5.88
C SER A 13 21.91 -7.01 -4.37
N GLY A 14 23.05 -7.12 -3.67
CA GLY A 14 23.15 -6.83 -2.24
C GLY A 14 22.69 -5.40 -1.90
N ALA A 15 23.15 -4.41 -2.67
CA ALA A 15 22.74 -3.01 -2.46
C ALA A 15 21.23 -2.79 -2.63
N ILE A 16 20.61 -3.47 -3.60
CA ILE A 16 19.16 -3.42 -3.84
C ILE A 16 18.40 -4.06 -2.66
N VAL A 17 18.84 -5.25 -2.23
CA VAL A 17 18.22 -5.95 -1.11
C VAL A 17 18.37 -5.15 0.18
N ASP A 18 19.55 -4.58 0.45
CA ASP A 18 19.79 -3.74 1.62
C ASP A 18 18.90 -2.49 1.62
N ALA A 19 18.73 -1.85 0.46
CA ALA A 19 17.82 -0.72 0.32
C ALA A 19 16.37 -1.13 0.64
N PHE A 20 15.92 -2.27 0.11
CA PHE A 20 14.60 -2.81 0.42
C PHE A 20 14.42 -3.13 1.91
N ILE A 21 15.39 -3.81 2.53
CA ILE A 21 15.37 -4.17 3.95
C ILE A 21 15.31 -2.91 4.81
N ARG A 22 16.10 -1.87 4.50
CA ARG A 22 16.04 -0.59 5.23
C ARG A 22 14.66 0.04 5.20
N CYS A 23 14.02 0.07 4.03
CA CYS A 23 12.66 0.59 3.89
C CYS A 23 11.64 -0.26 4.69
N LYS A 24 11.72 -1.58 4.60
CA LYS A 24 10.85 -2.49 5.36
C LYS A 24 11.04 -2.35 6.86
N TYR A 25 12.28 -2.21 7.32
CA TYR A 25 12.59 -2.00 8.72
C TYR A 25 12.03 -0.66 9.22
N SER A 26 12.19 0.42 8.45
CA SER A 26 11.59 1.73 8.79
C SER A 26 10.08 1.64 8.91
N SER A 27 9.41 0.93 8.01
CA SER A 27 7.96 0.69 8.07
C SER A 27 7.57 -0.12 9.31
N TYR A 28 8.34 -1.15 9.66
CA TYR A 28 8.08 -1.95 10.87
C TYR A 28 8.20 -1.12 12.15
N VAL A 29 9.25 -0.30 12.28
CA VAL A 29 9.45 0.59 13.43
C VAL A 29 8.33 1.62 13.53
N ALA A 30 7.89 2.20 12.40
CA ALA A 30 6.77 3.13 12.37
C ALA A 30 5.46 2.48 12.86
N ASN A 31 5.17 1.26 12.41
CA ASN A 31 4.01 0.49 12.89
C ASN A 31 4.09 0.24 14.41
N ARG A 32 5.25 -0.12 14.94
CA ARG A 32 5.43 -0.35 16.38
C ARG A 32 5.28 0.94 17.20
N TRP A 33 5.83 2.04 16.72
CA TRP A 33 5.68 3.35 17.34
C TRP A 33 4.22 3.77 17.42
N LEU A 34 3.47 3.58 16.32
CA LEU A 34 2.05 3.87 16.25
C LEU A 34 1.24 2.99 17.20
N ALA A 35 1.53 1.69 17.27
CA ALA A 35 0.88 0.76 18.20
C ALA A 35 1.04 1.21 19.66
N ILE A 36 2.25 1.62 20.08
CA ILE A 36 2.51 2.13 21.44
C ILE A 36 1.67 3.39 21.74
N ARG A 37 1.55 4.30 20.76
CA ARG A 37 0.71 5.49 20.90
C ARG A 37 -0.77 5.15 21.04
N LEU A 38 -1.27 4.18 20.28
CA LEU A 38 -2.65 3.71 20.36
C LEU A 38 -2.94 3.02 21.68
N GLU A 39 -2.02 2.17 22.17
CA GLU A 39 -2.12 1.54 23.50
C GLU A 39 -2.20 2.59 24.62
N PHE A 40 -1.40 3.66 24.53
CA PHE A 40 -1.46 4.76 25.49
C PHE A 40 -2.82 5.47 25.49
N ILE A 41 -3.35 5.79 24.30
CA ILE A 41 -4.68 6.41 24.17
C ILE A 41 -5.78 5.47 24.69
N GLY A 42 -5.69 4.19 24.35
CA GLY A 42 -6.60 3.16 24.86
C GLY A 42 -6.64 3.08 26.38
N ASN A 43 -5.46 3.07 27.01
CA ASN A 43 -5.35 3.09 28.47
C ASN A 43 -5.94 4.35 29.09
N LEU A 44 -5.78 5.52 28.46
CA LEU A 44 -6.44 6.75 28.91
C LEU A 44 -7.97 6.64 28.82
N VAL A 45 -8.49 6.12 27.71
CA VAL A 45 -9.95 5.93 27.53
C VAL A 45 -10.51 4.99 28.59
N ILE A 46 -9.85 3.86 28.87
CA ILE A 46 -10.26 2.91 29.91
C ILE A 46 -10.19 3.58 31.30
N PHE A 47 -9.11 4.32 31.59
CA PHE A 47 -8.95 5.05 32.84
C PHE A 47 -10.08 6.06 33.06
N PHE A 48 -10.39 6.88 32.06
CA PHE A 48 -11.49 7.83 32.17
C PHE A 48 -12.86 7.16 32.22
N ALA A 49 -13.09 6.07 31.47
CA ALA A 49 -14.33 5.30 31.53
C ALA A 49 -14.56 4.72 32.93
N ALA A 50 -13.52 4.15 33.55
CA ALA A 50 -13.57 3.65 34.92
C ALA A 50 -13.75 4.78 35.95
N LEU A 51 -13.06 5.90 35.78
CA LEU A 51 -13.19 7.07 36.66
C LEU A 51 -14.62 7.63 36.62
N PHE A 52 -15.18 7.84 35.44
CA PHE A 52 -16.56 8.32 35.29
C PHE A 52 -17.60 7.30 35.76
N ALA A 53 -17.33 6.00 35.64
CA ALA A 53 -18.17 4.96 36.22
C ALA A 53 -18.28 5.08 37.74
N VAL A 54 -17.16 5.32 38.44
CA VAL A 54 -17.15 5.52 39.90
C VAL A 54 -17.85 6.82 40.28
N ILE A 55 -17.53 7.93 39.60
CA ILE A 55 -18.14 9.24 39.88
C ILE A 55 -19.65 9.21 39.64
N SER A 56 -20.12 8.62 38.54
CA SER A 56 -21.55 8.52 38.23
C SER A 56 -22.32 7.66 39.22
N LYS A 57 -21.67 6.65 39.80
CA LYS A 57 -22.22 5.85 40.90
C LYS A 57 -22.40 6.68 42.17
N GLU A 58 -21.38 7.47 42.56
CA GLU A 58 -21.42 8.33 43.75
C GLU A 58 -22.43 9.49 43.60
N LEU A 59 -22.53 10.08 42.41
CA LEU A 59 -23.43 11.21 42.13
C LEU A 59 -24.86 10.78 41.73
N GLY A 60 -25.12 9.48 41.53
CA GLY A 60 -26.42 8.96 41.13
C GLY A 60 -26.86 9.28 39.69
N TRP A 61 -25.95 9.69 38.81
CA TRP A 61 -26.27 10.11 37.43
C TRP A 61 -26.67 8.94 36.53
N VAL A 62 -26.12 7.75 36.79
CA VAL A 62 -26.39 6.54 36.02
C VAL A 62 -26.91 5.47 36.97
N THR A 63 -28.18 5.11 36.83
CA THR A 63 -28.87 4.18 37.73
C THR A 63 -28.68 2.71 37.32
N SER A 64 -28.30 2.44 36.07
CA SER A 64 -28.14 1.08 35.54
C SER A 64 -26.67 0.66 35.48
N PRO A 65 -26.23 -0.30 36.33
CA PRO A 65 -24.89 -0.89 36.25
C PRO A 65 -24.58 -1.54 34.90
N GLY A 66 -25.62 -1.97 34.16
CA GLY A 66 -25.47 -2.58 32.84
C GLY A 66 -24.88 -1.62 31.81
N ILE A 67 -25.27 -0.34 31.84
CA ILE A 67 -24.75 0.68 30.92
C ILE A 67 -23.26 0.92 31.18
N ILE A 68 -22.88 1.02 32.45
CA ILE A 68 -21.48 1.18 32.87
C ILE A 68 -20.63 -0.01 32.41
N GLY A 69 -21.13 -1.24 32.60
CA GLY A 69 -20.44 -2.45 32.16
C GLY A 69 -20.23 -2.50 30.65
N VAL A 70 -21.24 -2.09 29.87
CA VAL A 70 -21.15 -2.01 28.40
C VAL A 70 -20.15 -0.93 27.96
N SER A 71 -20.18 0.25 28.57
CA SER A 71 -19.23 1.34 28.26
C SER A 71 -17.78 0.94 28.51
N ILE A 72 -17.49 0.31 29.65
CA ILE A 72 -16.13 -0.17 29.96
C ILE A 72 -15.72 -1.29 28.99
N SER A 73 -16.63 -2.21 28.67
CA SER A 73 -16.36 -3.30 27.71
C SER A 73 -16.00 -2.76 26.32
N TYR A 74 -16.66 -1.70 25.84
CA TYR A 74 -16.28 -1.05 24.59
C TYR A 74 -14.96 -0.28 24.69
N ALA A 75 -14.70 0.39 25.82
CA ALA A 75 -13.42 1.05 26.06
C ALA A 75 -12.24 0.07 26.04
N LEU A 76 -12.43 -1.17 26.51
CA LEU A 76 -11.40 -2.21 26.47
C LEU A 76 -11.08 -2.65 25.02
N ASN A 77 -12.09 -2.75 24.16
CA ASN A 77 -11.92 -3.24 22.79
C ASN A 77 -11.43 -2.16 21.80
N ILE A 78 -11.59 -0.87 22.12
CA ILE A 78 -11.32 0.23 21.17
C ILE A 78 -9.87 0.23 20.66
N THR A 79 -8.92 -0.14 21.52
CA THR A 79 -7.49 -0.19 21.18
C THR A 79 -7.18 -1.24 20.12
N GLU A 80 -7.80 -2.41 20.21
CA GLU A 80 -7.62 -3.50 19.26
C GLU A 80 -8.20 -3.12 17.89
N VAL A 81 -9.41 -2.54 17.90
CA VAL A 81 -10.09 -2.08 16.68
C VAL A 81 -9.28 -0.98 15.99
N LEU A 82 -8.75 -0.01 16.73
CA LEU A 82 -7.92 1.06 16.16
C LEU A 82 -6.62 0.55 15.57
N ASN A 83 -5.92 -0.36 16.26
CA ASN A 83 -4.71 -1.00 15.72
C ASN A 83 -5.00 -1.76 14.42
N PHE A 84 -6.10 -2.53 14.39
CA PHE A 84 -6.51 -3.25 13.20
C PHE A 84 -6.86 -2.28 12.06
N ALA A 85 -7.70 -1.29 12.32
CA ALA A 85 -8.16 -0.32 11.31
C ALA A 85 -6.98 0.41 10.66
N ILE A 86 -6.02 0.88 11.46
CA ILE A 86 -4.83 1.57 10.96
C ILE A 86 -3.99 0.66 10.06
N ARG A 87 -3.79 -0.60 10.45
CA ARG A 87 -3.08 -1.57 9.61
C ARG A 87 -3.78 -1.76 8.27
N GLN A 88 -5.11 -1.93 8.28
CA GLN A 88 -5.89 -2.09 7.06
C GLN A 88 -5.83 -0.85 6.16
N ILE A 89 -5.90 0.35 6.73
CA ILE A 89 -5.77 1.60 5.97
C ILE A 89 -4.40 1.68 5.28
N SER A 90 -3.31 1.39 6.00
CA SER A 90 -1.97 1.38 5.42
C SER A 90 -1.79 0.33 4.32
N GLU A 91 -2.40 -0.85 4.45
CA GLU A 91 -2.41 -1.86 3.39
C GLU A 91 -3.18 -1.38 2.16
N ILE A 92 -4.33 -0.74 2.34
CA ILE A 92 -5.13 -0.17 1.26
C ILE A 92 -4.37 0.94 0.54
N GLU A 93 -3.76 1.87 1.29
CA GLU A 93 -2.93 2.96 0.74
C GLU A 93 -1.73 2.42 -0.06
N ALA A 94 -1.12 1.31 0.36
CA ALA A 94 -0.06 0.68 -0.42
C ALA A 94 -0.59 -0.01 -1.69
N ASN A 95 -1.76 -0.62 -1.61
CA ASN A 95 -2.34 -1.40 -2.72
C ASN A 95 -2.96 -0.52 -3.81
N ILE A 96 -3.52 0.65 -3.47
CA ILE A 96 -4.16 1.55 -4.44
C ILE A 96 -3.17 2.07 -5.50
N VAL A 97 -1.89 2.19 -5.16
CA VAL A 97 -0.82 2.60 -6.10
C VAL A 97 -0.75 1.67 -7.32
N ALA A 98 -1.03 0.37 -7.16
CA ALA A 98 -1.07 -0.55 -8.29
C ALA A 98 -2.24 -0.25 -9.23
N VAL A 99 -3.38 0.16 -8.69
CA VAL A 99 -4.57 0.56 -9.47
C VAL A 99 -4.28 1.87 -10.21
N GLU A 100 -3.67 2.85 -9.56
CA GLU A 100 -3.26 4.11 -10.19
C GLU A 100 -2.32 3.87 -11.38
N ARG A 101 -1.36 2.94 -11.25
CA ARG A 101 -0.46 2.57 -12.36
C ARG A 101 -1.18 1.91 -13.52
N ILE A 102 -2.16 1.05 -13.24
CA ILE A 102 -2.97 0.42 -14.29
C ILE A 102 -3.72 1.50 -15.07
N ASP A 103 -4.34 2.46 -14.37
CA ASP A 103 -5.04 3.58 -14.98
C ASP A 103 -4.10 4.50 -15.78
N GLU A 104 -2.88 4.72 -15.30
CA GLU A 104 -1.86 5.46 -16.05
C GLU A 104 -1.52 4.76 -17.38
N TYR A 105 -1.42 3.43 -17.38
CA TYR A 105 -1.14 2.65 -18.59
C TYR A 105 -2.33 2.59 -19.57
N THR A 106 -3.58 2.66 -19.10
CA THR A 106 -4.73 2.69 -20.00
C THR A 106 -4.84 4.01 -20.78
N ASN A 107 -4.34 5.10 -20.20
CA ASN A 107 -4.40 6.44 -20.79
C ASN A 107 -3.13 6.83 -21.58
N THR A 108 -2.13 5.95 -21.62
CA THR A 108 -0.89 6.17 -22.38
C THR A 108 -1.16 6.13 -23.88
N PRO A 109 -0.53 6.99 -24.71
CA PRO A 109 -0.71 6.96 -26.17
C PRO A 109 -0.40 5.57 -26.74
N THR A 110 -1.40 4.96 -27.36
CA THR A 110 -1.28 3.64 -27.96
C THR A 110 -0.60 3.71 -29.33
N GLU A 111 0.06 2.62 -29.72
CA GLU A 111 0.52 2.46 -31.09
C GLU A 111 -0.65 2.51 -32.08
N ALA A 112 -0.34 2.68 -33.36
CA ALA A 112 -1.35 2.67 -34.42
C ALA A 112 -2.15 1.36 -34.41
N PRO A 113 -3.42 1.39 -34.86
CA PRO A 113 -4.26 0.19 -34.93
C PRO A 113 -3.57 -0.96 -35.67
N TRP A 114 -3.73 -2.18 -35.14
CA TRP A 114 -3.09 -3.38 -35.68
C TRP A 114 -3.43 -3.61 -37.16
N GLU A 115 -4.67 -3.33 -37.54
CA GLU A 115 -5.11 -3.37 -38.92
C GLU A 115 -5.80 -2.08 -39.29
N ILE A 116 -5.39 -1.51 -40.42
CA ILE A 116 -6.09 -0.42 -41.09
C ILE A 116 -6.73 -1.06 -42.33
N PRO A 117 -8.05 -1.34 -42.33
CA PRO A 117 -8.71 -2.08 -43.41
C PRO A 117 -8.45 -1.49 -44.80
N GLU A 118 -8.34 -0.17 -44.87
CA GLU A 118 -8.08 0.62 -46.09
C GLU A 118 -6.64 0.48 -46.63
N LYS A 119 -5.68 0.08 -45.78
CA LYS A 119 -4.25 -0.02 -46.13
C LYS A 119 -3.71 -1.45 -46.01
N ARG A 120 -4.59 -2.46 -45.94
CA ARG A 120 -4.17 -3.86 -45.84
C ARG A 120 -3.43 -4.30 -47.11
N PRO A 121 -2.20 -4.82 -47.03
CA PRO A 121 -1.50 -5.35 -48.19
C PRO A 121 -2.25 -6.54 -48.80
N ALA A 122 -2.10 -6.75 -50.12
CA ALA A 122 -2.69 -7.90 -50.80
C ALA A 122 -2.12 -9.24 -50.28
N ALA A 123 -2.91 -10.30 -50.38
CA ALA A 123 -2.47 -11.66 -50.04
C ALA A 123 -1.25 -12.05 -50.89
N GLY A 124 -0.07 -12.15 -50.25
CA GLY A 124 1.21 -12.44 -50.92
C GLY A 124 2.24 -11.30 -50.87
N TRP A 125 1.90 -10.14 -50.31
CA TRP A 125 2.88 -9.11 -49.98
C TRP A 125 3.71 -9.51 -48.73
N PRO A 126 5.03 -9.21 -48.67
CA PRO A 126 5.86 -8.66 -49.74
C PRO A 126 6.41 -9.76 -50.66
N TRP A 127 6.21 -9.63 -51.97
CA TRP A 127 6.65 -10.62 -52.97
C TRP A 127 8.14 -10.54 -53.32
N LEU A 128 8.75 -9.36 -53.17
CA LEU A 128 10.13 -9.05 -53.58
C LEU A 128 11.05 -8.73 -52.39
N GLY A 129 10.50 -8.49 -51.20
CA GLY A 129 11.27 -8.26 -49.96
C GLY A 129 12.18 -7.01 -49.94
N GLY A 130 12.06 -6.09 -50.89
CA GLY A 130 12.89 -4.89 -50.95
C GLY A 130 12.48 -3.82 -49.92
N VAL A 131 13.45 -3.31 -49.16
CA VAL A 131 13.26 -2.20 -48.22
C VAL A 131 14.10 -1.01 -48.70
N ASN A 132 13.49 0.17 -48.82
CA ASN A 132 14.17 1.40 -49.20
C ASN A 132 13.90 2.48 -48.15
N PHE A 133 14.96 3.12 -47.66
CA PHE A 133 14.87 4.24 -46.72
C PHE A 133 15.05 5.53 -47.49
N VAL A 134 14.06 6.43 -47.42
CA VAL A 134 14.09 7.73 -48.08
C VAL A 134 13.92 8.80 -47.01
N ASP A 135 14.94 9.65 -46.85
CA ASP A 135 15.00 10.74 -45.86
C ASP A 135 14.60 10.31 -44.44
N TYR A 136 14.89 9.06 -44.08
CA TYR A 136 14.56 8.48 -42.79
C TYR A 136 15.51 9.00 -41.71
N SER A 137 14.96 9.46 -40.59
CA SER A 137 15.71 9.87 -39.40
C SER A 137 14.98 9.37 -38.16
N THR A 138 15.73 8.76 -37.24
CA THR A 138 15.31 8.53 -35.87
C THR A 138 16.11 9.46 -34.96
N ARG A 139 15.47 9.94 -33.91
CA ARG A 139 16.09 10.82 -32.92
C ARG A 139 17.01 10.05 -31.98
#